data_AF-A0A0G0FN17-F1
#
_entry.id   AF-A0A0G0FN17-F1
#
_cell.length_a   1.000
_cell.length_b   1.000
_cell.length_c   1.000
_cell.angle_alpha   90.00
_cell.angle_beta   90.00
_cell.angle_gamma   90.00
#
_symmetry.space_group_name_H-M   'P 1'
#
loop_
_entity.id
_entity.type
_entity.pdbx_description
1 polymer ?
#
loop_
_entity_poly.entity_id
_entity_poly.type
_entity_poly.pdbx_seq_one_letter_code
_entity_poly.pdbx_strand_id
1 'polypeptide(L)'
;MDAQTKQWTKALDDSYAKLPALPKGATDFIVNIAPWLSLIFGVLSILVGVSAFGFLAVLSPFAAVAGAGAYAITGLLSSLVLLVQGVIMIVAFPSLKKRGQRGWNLLFWSLILSVVSSVLSLNVFGVVQSVVGALIGYYFLYQIKSYYK
;
A
#
# COMPACT_ATOMS: atom_id res chain seq x y z
N MET A 1 12.33 7.17 -12.80
CA MET A 1 12.09 6.78 -11.41
C MET A 1 12.69 7.90 -10.57
N ASP A 2 11.99 8.41 -9.56
CA ASP A 2 12.54 9.50 -8.75
C ASP A 2 13.71 9.02 -7.88
N ALA A 3 14.54 9.96 -7.42
CA ALA A 3 15.77 9.67 -6.71
C ALA A 3 15.53 8.91 -5.40
N GLN A 4 14.47 9.27 -4.67
CA GLN A 4 14.11 8.63 -3.40
C GLN A 4 13.73 7.18 -3.64
N THR A 5 12.79 6.91 -4.54
CA THR A 5 12.35 5.54 -4.86
C THR A 5 13.53 4.69 -5.32
N LYS A 6 14.45 5.22 -6.14
CA LYS A 6 15.64 4.50 -6.60
C LYS A 6 16.59 4.12 -5.46
N GLN A 7 16.74 4.96 -4.45
CA GLN A 7 17.56 4.66 -3.26
C GLN A 7 16.97 3.50 -2.47
N TRP A 8 15.65 3.51 -2.24
CA TRP A 8 14.95 2.47 -1.46
C TRP A 8 14.86 1.14 -2.21
N THR A 9 14.70 1.16 -3.54
CA THR A 9 14.65 -0.09 -4.32
C THR A 9 15.99 -0.79 -4.40
N LYS A 10 17.12 -0.07 -4.27
CA LYS A 10 18.46 -0.67 -4.42
C LYS A 10 18.69 -1.84 -3.46
N ALA A 11 18.23 -1.73 -2.22
CA ALA A 11 18.36 -2.80 -1.22
C ALA A 11 17.48 -4.03 -1.55
N LEU A 12 16.42 -3.83 -2.32
CA LEU A 12 15.42 -4.84 -2.66
C LEU A 12 15.71 -5.47 -4.04
N ASP A 13 16.28 -4.72 -4.97
CA ASP A 13 16.58 -5.16 -6.34
C ASP A 13 17.39 -6.48 -6.34
N ASP A 14 18.40 -6.61 -5.48
CA ASP A 14 19.22 -7.83 -5.39
C ASP A 14 18.45 -9.06 -4.87
N SER A 15 17.45 -8.84 -4.02
CA SER A 15 16.64 -9.92 -3.44
C SER A 15 15.57 -10.38 -4.42
N TYR A 16 14.87 -9.44 -5.06
CA TYR A 16 13.80 -9.74 -6.00
C TYR A 16 14.32 -10.18 -7.38
N ALA A 17 15.52 -9.77 -7.79
CA ALA A 17 16.14 -10.25 -9.04
C ALA A 17 16.48 -11.74 -9.02
N LYS A 18 16.66 -12.34 -7.83
CA LYS A 18 16.94 -13.77 -7.66
C LYS A 18 15.68 -14.64 -7.73
N LEU A 19 14.50 -14.03 -7.68
CA LEU A 19 13.24 -14.76 -7.70
C LEU A 19 12.87 -15.17 -9.13
N PRO A 20 12.17 -16.29 -9.33
CA PRO A 20 11.78 -16.76 -10.66
C PRO A 20 11.06 -15.68 -11.47
N ALA A 21 11.45 -15.50 -12.73
CA ALA A 21 10.78 -14.57 -13.61
C ALA A 21 9.41 -15.11 -14.03
N LEU A 22 8.40 -14.24 -14.06
CA LEU A 22 7.07 -14.62 -14.56
C LEU A 22 7.07 -14.73 -16.10
N PRO A 23 6.29 -15.66 -16.68
CA PRO A 23 6.14 -15.74 -18.13
C PRO A 23 5.48 -14.47 -18.66
N LYS A 24 5.81 -14.08 -19.91
CA LYS A 24 5.34 -12.84 -20.53
C LYS A 24 3.82 -12.63 -20.43
N GLY A 25 3.03 -13.68 -20.64
CA GLY A 25 1.57 -13.59 -20.53
C GLY A 25 1.08 -13.16 -19.15
N ALA A 26 1.75 -13.58 -18.07
CA ALA A 26 1.42 -13.19 -16.71
C ALA A 26 1.83 -11.74 -16.42
N THR A 27 3.02 -11.31 -16.85
CA THR A 27 3.44 -9.91 -16.68
C THR A 27 2.57 -8.96 -17.49
N ASP A 28 2.19 -9.32 -18.72
CA ASP A 28 1.27 -8.53 -19.56
C ASP A 28 -0.11 -8.41 -18.91
N PHE A 29 -0.65 -9.51 -18.37
CA PHE A 29 -1.90 -9.51 -17.62
C PHE A 29 -1.84 -8.57 -16.42
N ILE A 30 -0.78 -8.68 -15.60
CA ILE A 30 -0.60 -7.83 -14.41
C ILE A 30 -0.52 -6.35 -14.81
N VAL A 31 0.26 -6.00 -15.84
CA VAL A 31 0.40 -4.61 -16.30
C VAL A 31 -0.95 -4.04 -16.76
N ASN A 32 -1.79 -4.85 -17.41
CA ASN A 32 -3.09 -4.41 -17.89
C ASN A 32 -4.13 -4.27 -16.78
N ILE A 33 -4.06 -5.08 -15.72
CA ILE A 33 -5.00 -5.04 -14.58
C ILE A 33 -4.53 -4.10 -13.45
N ALA A 34 -3.23 -3.83 -13.32
CA ALA A 34 -2.65 -3.01 -12.26
C ALA A 34 -3.31 -1.62 -12.08
N PRO A 35 -3.66 -0.86 -13.13
CA PRO A 35 -4.40 0.38 -12.95
C PRO A 35 -5.75 0.14 -12.26
N TRP A 36 -6.52 -0.84 -12.72
CA TRP A 36 -7.84 -1.14 -12.15
C TRP A 36 -7.75 -1.62 -10.71
N LEU A 37 -6.76 -2.46 -10.39
CA LEU A 37 -6.47 -2.85 -9.02
C LEU A 37 -6.14 -1.63 -8.16
N SER A 38 -5.29 -0.71 -8.64
CA SER A 38 -4.94 0.50 -7.89
C SER A 38 -6.16 1.36 -7.60
N LEU A 39 -7.08 1.49 -8.57
CA LEU A 39 -8.31 2.26 -8.38
C LEU A 39 -9.24 1.59 -7.37
N ILE A 40 -9.50 0.28 -7.53
CA ILE A 40 -10.41 -0.47 -6.64
C ILE A 40 -9.88 -0.46 -5.21
N PHE A 41 -8.62 -0.85 -5.00
CA PHE A 41 -8.02 -0.86 -3.66
C PHE A 41 -7.83 0.55 -3.10
N GLY A 42 -7.61 1.55 -3.96
CA GLY A 42 -7.58 2.94 -3.54
C GLY A 42 -8.91 3.41 -2.97
N VAL A 43 -10.02 3.15 -3.67
CA VAL A 43 -11.37 3.46 -3.20
C VAL A 43 -11.72 2.68 -1.94
N LEU A 44 -11.41 1.38 -1.88
CA LEU A 44 -11.63 0.56 -0.68
C LEU A 44 -10.83 1.08 0.51
N SER A 45 -9.58 1.49 0.32
CA SER A 45 -8.75 2.06 1.39
C SER A 45 -9.35 3.36 1.91
N ILE A 46 -9.90 4.21 1.03
CA ILE A 46 -10.62 5.42 1.46
C ILE A 46 -11.87 5.05 2.25
N LEU A 47 -12.71 4.14 1.75
CA LEU A 47 -13.93 3.74 2.44
C LEU A 47 -13.63 3.18 3.83
N VAL A 48 -12.70 2.22 3.93
CA VAL A 48 -12.29 1.64 5.21
C VAL A 48 -11.66 2.70 6.11
N GLY A 49 -10.79 3.56 5.56
CA GLY A 49 -10.15 4.64 6.32
C GLY A 49 -11.15 5.64 6.91
N VAL A 50 -12.14 6.09 6.12
CA VAL A 50 -13.17 7.03 6.60
C VAL A 50 -14.07 6.34 7.62
N SER A 51 -14.52 5.12 7.36
CA SER A 51 -15.36 4.37 8.31
C SER A 51 -14.64 4.13 9.63
N ALA A 52 -13.37 3.69 9.58
CA ALA A 52 -12.56 3.47 10.77
C ALA A 52 -12.31 4.79 11.53
N PHE A 53 -11.96 5.87 10.82
CA PHE A 53 -11.72 7.17 11.43
C PHE A 53 -12.98 7.69 12.13
N GLY A 54 -14.13 7.69 11.45
CA GLY A 54 -15.39 8.16 12.01
C GLY A 54 -15.83 7.35 13.23
N PHE A 55 -15.76 6.02 13.15
CA PHE A 55 -16.11 5.13 14.26
C PHE A 55 -15.19 5.34 15.47
N LEU A 56 -13.87 5.39 15.25
CA LEU A 56 -12.89 5.59 16.31
C LEU A 56 -12.98 6.99 16.92
N ALA A 57 -13.26 8.03 16.12
CA ALA A 57 -13.43 9.38 16.63
C ALA A 57 -14.58 9.47 17.64
N VAL A 58 -15.73 8.87 17.31
CA VAL A 58 -16.91 8.83 18.19
C VAL A 58 -16.63 8.03 19.45
N LEU A 59 -15.93 6.90 19.35
CA LEU A 59 -15.64 6.04 20.50
C LEU A 59 -14.44 6.50 21.35
N SER A 60 -13.61 7.42 20.83
CA SER A 60 -12.36 7.84 21.48
C SER A 60 -12.53 8.36 22.92
N PRO A 61 -13.57 9.14 23.29
CA PRO A 61 -13.73 9.60 24.67
C PRO A 61 -14.03 8.44 25.63
N PHE A 62 -14.84 7.48 25.19
CA PHE A 62 -15.18 6.28 25.96
C PHE A 62 -13.95 5.39 26.13
N ALA A 63 -13.17 5.21 25.06
CA ALA A 63 -11.91 4.46 25.11
C ALA A 63 -10.91 5.10 26.08
N ALA A 64 -10.82 6.43 26.13
CA ALA A 64 -9.96 7.13 27.06
C ALA A 64 -10.34 6.87 28.53
N VAL A 65 -11.63 6.95 28.86
CA VAL A 65 -12.14 6.66 30.21
C VAL A 65 -11.96 5.19 30.59
N ALA A 66 -12.08 4.28 29.62
CA ALA A 66 -11.87 2.83 29.83
C ALA A 66 -10.38 2.42 29.88
N GLY A 67 -9.43 3.37 29.85
CA GLY A 67 -7.99 3.08 29.88
C GLY A 67 -7.41 2.60 28.53
N ALA A 68 -8.19 2.65 27.45
CA ALA A 68 -7.80 2.26 26.10
C ALA A 68 -7.47 3.45 25.19
N GLY A 69 -7.21 4.65 25.75
CA GLY A 69 -6.98 5.87 24.99
C GLY A 69 -5.82 5.77 23.98
N ALA A 70 -4.75 5.03 24.32
CA ALA A 70 -3.64 4.79 23.41
C ALA A 70 -4.09 4.07 22.13
N TYR A 71 -4.92 3.02 22.24
CA TYR A 71 -5.45 2.27 21.10
C TYR A 71 -6.36 3.14 20.22
N ALA A 72 -7.12 4.07 20.81
CA ALA A 72 -7.94 4.99 20.03
C ALA A 72 -7.07 5.94 19.19
N ILE A 73 -5.99 6.49 19.78
CA ILE A 73 -5.07 7.40 19.07
C ILE A 73 -4.34 6.65 17.95
N THR A 74 -3.78 5.47 18.23
CA THR A 74 -3.04 4.71 17.22
C THR A 74 -3.95 4.19 16.12
N GLY A 75 -5.20 3.83 16.46
CA GLY A 75 -6.26 3.54 15.51
C GLY A 75 -6.56 4.73 14.58
N LEU A 76 -6.74 5.94 15.12
CA LEU A 76 -6.96 7.15 14.32
C LEU A 76 -5.79 7.42 13.37
N LEU A 77 -4.55 7.33 13.87
CA LEU A 77 -3.35 7.48 13.02
C LEU A 77 -3.29 6.41 11.92
N SER A 78 -3.60 5.15 12.24
CA SER A 78 -3.62 4.06 11.26
C SER A 78 -4.63 4.32 10.13
N SER A 79 -5.80 4.87 10.48
CA SER A 79 -6.86 5.20 9.53
C SER A 79 -6.47 6.38 8.63
N LEU A 80 -5.77 7.39 9.16
CA LEU A 80 -5.24 8.49 8.37
C LEU A 80 -4.19 8.01 7.36
N VAL A 81 -3.28 7.12 7.76
CA VAL A 81 -2.30 6.53 6.84
C VAL A 81 -2.99 5.73 5.74
N LEU A 82 -4.06 4.99 6.08
CA LEU A 82 -4.85 4.23 5.12
C LEU A 82 -5.57 5.16 4.10
N LEU A 83 -6.05 6.32 4.54
CA LEU A 83 -6.62 7.35 3.64
C LEU A 83 -5.56 7.87 2.67
N VAL A 84 -4.36 8.21 3.16
CA VAL A 84 -3.25 8.68 2.32
C VAL A 84 -2.84 7.60 1.32
N GLN A 85 -2.76 6.35 1.74
CA GLN A 85 -2.53 5.21 0.86
C GLN A 85 -3.60 5.13 -0.24
N GLY A 86 -4.88 5.24 0.13
CA GLY A 86 -5.99 5.22 -0.81
C GLY A 86 -5.88 6.32 -1.88
N VAL A 87 -5.59 7.55 -1.46
CA VAL A 87 -5.36 8.68 -2.37
C VAL A 87 -4.19 8.41 -3.31
N ILE A 88 -3.06 7.91 -2.79
CA ILE A 88 -1.89 7.56 -3.62
C ILE A 88 -2.25 6.52 -4.68
N MET A 89 -3.01 5.49 -4.33
CA MET A 89 -3.41 4.42 -5.25
C MET A 89 -4.39 4.92 -6.33
N ILE A 90 -5.28 5.83 -6.00
CA ILE A 90 -6.17 6.50 -6.97
C ILE A 90 -5.35 7.39 -7.91
N VAL A 91 -4.42 8.19 -7.36
CA VAL A 91 -3.53 9.06 -8.15
C VAL A 91 -2.57 8.25 -9.04
N ALA A 92 -2.26 6.99 -8.67
CA ALA A 92 -1.46 6.10 -9.49
C ALA A 92 -2.18 5.68 -10.78
N PHE A 93 -3.51 5.55 -10.77
CA PHE A 93 -4.33 5.06 -11.88
C PHE A 93 -3.98 5.69 -13.25
N PRO A 94 -4.01 7.02 -13.44
CA PRO A 94 -3.73 7.62 -14.75
C PRO A 94 -2.30 7.36 -15.23
N SER A 95 -1.32 7.34 -14.31
CA SER A 95 0.07 7.04 -14.67
C SER A 95 0.26 5.56 -15.00
N LEU A 96 -0.42 4.66 -14.29
CA LEU A 96 -0.36 3.22 -14.56
C LEU A 96 -0.97 2.88 -15.91
N LYS A 97 -2.11 3.51 -16.28
CA LYS A 97 -2.72 3.36 -17.61
C LYS A 97 -1.76 3.76 -18.74
N LYS A 98 -0.95 4.79 -18.52
CA LYS A 98 0.05 5.27 -19.48
C LYS A 98 1.39 4.52 -19.39
N ARG A 99 1.48 3.50 -18.52
CA ARG A 99 2.72 2.77 -18.21
C ARG A 99 3.87 3.71 -17.84
N GLY A 100 3.55 4.80 -17.14
CA GLY A 100 4.52 5.78 -16.67
C GLY A 100 5.19 5.34 -15.37
N GLN A 101 6.49 5.55 -15.24
CA GLN A 101 7.28 5.23 -14.04
C GLN A 101 6.69 5.81 -12.75
N ARG A 102 6.07 6.99 -12.80
CA ARG A 102 5.42 7.59 -11.63
C ARG A 102 4.36 6.67 -11.01
N GLY A 103 3.59 5.95 -11.84
CA GLY A 103 2.57 5.01 -11.37
C GLY A 103 3.18 3.84 -10.62
N TRP A 104 4.29 3.31 -11.13
CA TRP A 104 5.06 2.25 -10.48
C TRP A 104 5.60 2.72 -9.12
N ASN A 105 6.17 3.93 -9.05
CA ASN A 105 6.66 4.49 -7.78
C ASN A 105 5.54 4.67 -6.77
N LEU A 106 4.35 5.14 -7.19
CA LEU A 106 3.21 5.29 -6.29
C LEU A 106 2.72 3.94 -5.76
N LEU A 107 2.71 2.88 -6.58
CA LEU A 107 2.41 1.52 -6.09
C LEU A 107 3.44 1.06 -5.07
N PHE A 108 4.74 1.30 -5.31
CA PHE A 108 5.80 0.98 -4.36
C PHE A 108 5.58 1.64 -2.99
N TRP A 109 5.26 2.93 -2.97
CA TRP A 109 4.96 3.66 -1.74
C TRP A 109 3.66 3.20 -1.07
N SER A 110 2.64 2.83 -1.85
CA SER A 110 1.40 2.30 -1.29
C SER A 110 1.60 0.99 -0.51
N LEU A 111 2.54 0.14 -0.94
CA LEU A 111 2.91 -1.08 -0.21
C LEU A 111 3.67 -0.79 1.09
N ILE A 112 4.44 0.30 1.17
CA ILE A 112 5.05 0.73 2.44
C ILE A 112 3.97 1.22 3.38
N LEU A 113 3.05 2.07 2.87
CA LEU A 113 2.01 2.67 3.68
C LEU A 113 1.03 1.64 4.25
N SER A 114 0.75 0.54 3.55
CA SER A 114 -0.06 -0.55 4.11
C SER A 114 0.58 -1.17 5.35
N VAL A 115 1.89 -1.42 5.30
CA VAL A 115 2.65 -1.94 6.44
C VAL A 115 2.65 -0.91 7.57
N VAL A 116 2.93 0.36 7.29
CA VAL A 116 2.91 1.44 8.30
C VAL A 116 1.54 1.55 8.97
N SER A 117 0.46 1.56 8.20
CA SER A 117 -0.91 1.61 8.74
C SER A 117 -1.18 0.41 9.67
N SER A 118 -0.80 -0.80 9.26
CA SER A 118 -0.99 -1.99 10.09
C SER A 118 -0.17 -1.97 11.39
N VAL A 119 1.05 -1.44 11.37
CA VAL A 119 1.88 -1.30 12.58
C VAL A 119 1.24 -0.33 13.55
N LEU A 120 0.71 0.79 13.05
CA LEU A 120 -0.03 1.76 13.87
C LEU A 120 -1.33 1.18 14.44
N SER A 121 -1.94 0.18 13.80
CA SER A 121 -3.14 -0.46 14.36
C SER A 121 -2.87 -1.27 15.64
N LEU A 122 -1.59 -1.49 16.00
CA LEU A 122 -1.15 -2.32 17.11
C LEU A 122 -1.71 -3.77 17.08
N ASN A 123 -2.14 -4.21 15.92
CA ASN A 123 -2.67 -5.55 15.70
C ASN A 123 -1.56 -6.43 15.11
N VAL A 124 -1.00 -7.32 15.93
CA VAL A 124 0.08 -8.24 15.52
C VAL A 124 -0.32 -9.07 14.30
N PHE A 125 -1.54 -9.58 14.27
CA PHE A 125 -2.05 -10.35 13.14
C PHE A 125 -2.13 -9.48 11.88
N GLY A 126 -2.63 -8.24 12.00
CA GLY A 126 -2.68 -7.26 10.92
C GLY A 126 -1.29 -6.91 10.37
N VAL A 127 -0.29 -6.79 11.23
CA VAL A 127 1.11 -6.54 10.83
C VAL A 127 1.68 -7.72 10.05
N VAL A 128 1.49 -8.96 10.54
CA VAL A 128 1.99 -10.14 9.83
C VAL A 128 1.34 -10.26 8.45
N GLN A 129 0.01 -10.06 8.37
CA GLN A 129 -0.70 -10.08 7.10
C GLN A 129 -0.24 -9.00 6.13
N SER A 130 -0.02 -7.77 6.61
CA SER A 130 0.42 -6.65 5.76
C SER A 130 1.84 -6.86 5.24
N VAL A 131 2.75 -7.38 6.06
CA VAL A 131 4.13 -7.65 5.66
C VAL A 131 4.16 -8.75 4.60
N VAL A 132 3.45 -9.86 4.82
CA VAL A 132 3.36 -10.94 3.82
C VAL A 132 2.73 -10.41 2.53
N GLY A 133 1.64 -9.65 2.63
CA GLY A 133 0.99 -9.02 1.49
C GLY A 133 1.91 -8.05 0.73
N ALA A 134 2.70 -7.25 1.44
CA ALA A 134 3.67 -6.33 0.85
C ALA A 134 4.81 -7.07 0.15
N LEU A 135 5.34 -8.14 0.75
CA LEU A 135 6.39 -8.96 0.12
C LEU A 135 5.91 -9.58 -1.20
N ILE A 136 4.69 -10.13 -1.21
CA ILE A 136 4.04 -10.67 -2.41
C ILE A 136 3.77 -9.55 -3.43
N GLY A 137 3.23 -8.41 -2.97
CA GLY A 137 2.96 -7.25 -3.81
C GLY A 137 4.22 -6.70 -4.47
N TYR A 138 5.32 -6.62 -3.72
CA TYR A 138 6.62 -6.21 -4.25
C TYR A 138 7.13 -7.19 -5.29
N TYR A 139 7.01 -8.50 -5.06
CA TYR A 139 7.41 -9.49 -6.05
C TYR A 139 6.73 -9.21 -7.39
N PHE A 140 5.40 -9.10 -7.42
CA PHE A 140 4.68 -8.78 -8.66
C PHE A 140 5.05 -7.41 -9.24
N LEU A 141 5.26 -6.41 -8.39
CA LEU A 141 5.65 -5.07 -8.80
C LEU A 141 7.02 -5.04 -9.47
N TYR A 142 7.99 -5.81 -8.98
CA TYR A 142 9.32 -5.93 -9.58
C TYR A 142 9.28 -6.67 -10.92
N GLN A 143 8.45 -7.71 -11.05
CA GLN A 143 8.30 -8.46 -12.31
C GLN A 143 7.80 -7.58 -13.47
N ILE A 144 6.99 -6.56 -13.17
CA ILE A 144 6.45 -5.64 -14.18
C ILE A 144 7.25 -4.34 -14.31
N LYS A 145 8.32 -4.14 -13.52
CA LYS A 145 9.09 -2.87 -13.48
C LYS A 145 9.58 -2.42 -14.86
N SER A 146 9.98 -3.35 -15.72
CA SER A 146 10.49 -3.07 -17.08
C SER A 146 9.45 -2.48 -18.04
N TYR A 147 8.16 -2.65 -17.74
CA TYR A 147 7.07 -2.13 -18.56
C TYR A 147 6.78 -0.64 -18.31
N TYR A 148 7.25 -0.09 -17.19
CA TYR A 148 6.99 1.30 -16.81
C TYR A 148 8.18 2.20 -17.19
N LYS A 149 7.93 3.19 -18.04
CA LYS A 149 8.95 4.11 -18.59
C LYS A 149 8.77 5.55 -18.16
#